data_AF-A0A528N2R7-F1
#
_entry.id   AF-A0A528N2R7-F1
#
_cell.length_a   1.000
_cell.length_b   1.000
_cell.length_c   1.000
_cell.angle_alpha   90.00
_cell.angle_beta   90.00
_cell.angle_gamma   90.00
#
_symmetry.space_group_name_H-M   'P 1'
#
loop_
_entity.id
_entity.type
_entity.pdbx_description
1 polymer ?
#
loop_
_entity_poly.entity_id
_entity_poly.type
_entity_poly.pdbx_seq_one_letter_code
_entity_poly.pdbx_strand_id
1 'polypeptide(L)'
;VMRNTPFLVQLFFIFFGLPSIGVRLDPLLAAMLAMTLNMAAYTIEIVGAGLDAVPRGQKEAALALGLRPRQVFVKIVLPQALK
;
A
#
# COMPACT_ATOMS: atom_id res chain seq x y z
N VAL A 1 4.39 -2.29 -10.51
CA VAL A 1 5.78 -2.65 -10.89
C VAL A 1 6.46 -3.54 -9.84
N MET A 2 6.49 -3.16 -8.56
CA MET A 2 7.11 -3.96 -7.47
C MET A 2 6.59 -5.41 -7.34
N ARG A 3 5.31 -5.68 -7.61
CA ARG A 3 4.74 -7.05 -7.54
C ARG A 3 5.16 -7.98 -8.67
N ASN A 4 5.65 -7.42 -9.78
CA ASN A 4 6.07 -8.19 -10.96
C ASN A 4 7.55 -8.60 -10.89
N THR A 5 8.28 -8.10 -9.89
CA THR A 5 9.68 -8.45 -9.64
C THR A 5 9.75 -9.49 -8.53
N PRO A 6 10.49 -10.59 -8.70
CA PRO A 6 10.64 -11.59 -7.63
C PRO A 6 11.19 -10.97 -6.35
N PHE A 7 10.66 -11.38 -5.19
CA PHE A 7 11.15 -10.92 -3.88
C PHE A 7 12.67 -11.16 -3.72
N LEU A 8 13.15 -12.31 -4.19
CA LEU A 8 14.58 -12.64 -4.16
C LEU A 8 15.41 -11.63 -4.95
N VAL A 9 14.92 -11.15 -6.10
CA VAL A 9 15.60 -10.11 -6.89
C VAL A 9 15.65 -8.78 -6.13
N GLN A 10 14.57 -8.41 -5.45
CA GLN A 10 14.53 -7.20 -4.61
C GLN A 10 15.55 -7.28 -3.46
N LEU A 11 15.62 -8.42 -2.78
CA LEU A 11 16.57 -8.63 -1.69
C LEU A 11 18.02 -8.63 -2.20
N PHE A 12 18.29 -9.28 -3.33
CA PHE A 12 19.62 -9.26 -3.95
C PHE A 12 20.03 -7.85 -4.36
N PHE A 13 19.12 -7.09 -4.96
CA PHE A 13 19.39 -5.70 -5.34
C PHE A 13 19.67 -4.84 -4.11
N ILE A 14 18.94 -5.05 -3.01
CA ILE A 14 19.14 -4.28 -1.78
C ILE A 14 20.44 -4.64 -1.09
N PHE A 15 20.77 -5.93 -1.00
CA PHE A 15 21.93 -6.39 -0.24
C PHE A 15 23.25 -6.30 -1.03
N PHE A 16 23.23 -6.59 -2.34
CA PHE A 16 24.42 -6.58 -3.19
C PHE A 16 24.49 -5.38 -4.14
N GLY A 17 23.35 -4.82 -4.53
CA GLY A 17 23.28 -3.66 -5.43
C GLY A 17 23.60 -2.34 -4.74
N LEU A 18 22.99 -2.02 -3.58
CA LEU A 18 23.28 -0.78 -2.85
C LEU A 18 24.76 -0.59 -2.47
N PRO A 19 25.53 -1.65 -2.11
CA PRO A 19 26.97 -1.52 -1.89
C PRO A 19 27.74 -0.94 -3.08
N SER A 20 27.27 -1.13 -4.33
CA SER A 20 27.92 -0.56 -5.52
C SER A 20 27.90 0.97 -5.56
N ILE A 21 26.94 1.60 -4.86
CA ILE A 21 26.84 3.05 -4.69
C ILE A 21 27.31 3.52 -3.30
N GLY A 22 28.02 2.66 -2.57
CA GLY A 22 28.61 2.97 -1.25
C GLY A 22 27.70 2.74 -0.05
N VAL A 23 26.46 2.29 -0.24
CA VAL A 23 25.51 2.03 0.87
C VAL A 23 25.57 0.56 1.26
N ARG A 24 26.18 0.26 2.41
CA ARG A 24 26.24 -1.10 2.95
C ARG A 24 25.21 -1.25 4.06
N LEU A 25 24.34 -2.25 3.92
CA LEU A 25 23.31 -2.55 4.90
C LEU A 25 23.67 -3.84 5.63
N ASP A 26 23.37 -3.88 6.93
CA ASP A 26 23.36 -5.12 7.69
C ASP A 26 22.36 -6.12 7.06
N PRO A 27 22.64 -7.43 7.02
CA PRO A 27 21.74 -8.41 6.42
C PRO A 27 20.31 -8.36 6.96
N LEU A 28 20.14 -8.13 8.27
CA LEU A 28 18.81 -8.02 8.87
C LEU A 28 18.09 -6.76 8.36
N LEU A 29 18.79 -5.64 8.26
CA LEU A 29 18.22 -4.38 7.74
C LEU A 29 17.86 -4.50 6.27
N ALA A 30 18.70 -5.14 5.45
CA ALA A 30 18.42 -5.40 4.04
C ALA A 30 17.19 -6.29 3.86
N ALA A 31 17.06 -7.36 4.67
CA ALA A 31 15.90 -8.23 4.68
C ALA A 31 14.62 -7.49 5.08
N MET A 32 14.66 -6.69 6.16
CA MET A 32 13.53 -5.87 6.60
C MET A 32 13.09 -4.90 5.49
N LEU A 33 14.03 -4.17 4.88
CA LEU A 33 13.71 -3.22 3.80
C LEU A 33 13.08 -3.91 2.58
N ALA A 34 13.67 -5.02 2.13
CA ALA A 34 13.12 -5.79 1.01
C ALA A 34 11.70 -6.28 1.32
N MET A 35 11.47 -6.82 2.53
CA MET A 35 10.15 -7.31 2.95
C MET A 35 9.14 -6.18 3.08
N THR A 36 9.51 -5.06 3.71
CA THR A 36 8.63 -3.89 3.86
C THR A 36 8.23 -3.32 2.52
N LEU A 37 9.16 -3.17 1.57
CA LEU A 37 8.85 -2.68 0.23
C LEU A 37 7.92 -3.63 -0.53
N ASN A 38 8.18 -4.93 -0.43
CA ASN A 38 7.35 -5.94 -1.05
C ASN A 38 5.94 -5.91 -0.46
N MET A 39 5.80 -6.04 0.86
CA MET A 39 4.51 -6.01 1.55
C MET A 39 3.76 -4.71 1.31
N ALA A 40 4.41 -3.55 1.39
CA ALA A 40 3.76 -2.26 1.16
C ALA A 40 3.09 -2.20 -0.22
N ALA A 41 3.75 -2.73 -1.25
CA ALA A 41 3.16 -2.78 -2.59
C ALA A 41 1.88 -3.66 -2.64
N TYR A 42 1.89 -4.83 -1.99
CA TYR A 42 0.70 -5.68 -1.89
C TYR A 42 -0.41 -5.03 -1.05
N THR A 43 -0.06 -4.44 0.10
CA THR A 43 -1.02 -3.78 0.98
C THR A 43 -1.71 -2.59 0.31
N ILE A 44 -0.98 -1.78 -0.46
CA ILE A 44 -1.57 -0.66 -1.21
C ILE A 44 -2.63 -1.16 -2.20
N GLU A 45 -2.37 -2.24 -2.92
CA GLU A 45 -3.34 -2.81 -3.84
C GLU A 45 -4.55 -3.43 -3.13
N ILE A 46 -4.34 -4.09 -1.99
CA ILE A 46 -5.43 -4.62 -1.16
C ILE A 46 -6.34 -3.49 -0.67
N VAL A 47 -5.75 -2.41 -0.14
CA VAL A 47 -6.51 -1.25 0.33
C VAL A 47 -7.21 -0.54 -0.83
N GLY A 48 -6.55 -0.42 -1.99
CA GLY A 48 -7.14 0.14 -3.21
C GLY A 48 -8.35 -0.67 -3.67
N ALA A 49 -8.23 -1.99 -3.72
CA ALA A 49 -9.33 -2.89 -4.06
C ALA A 49 -10.48 -2.79 -3.05
N GLY A 50 -10.17 -2.65 -1.75
CA GLY A 50 -11.17 -2.41 -0.71
C GLY A 50 -11.91 -1.08 -0.91
N LEU A 51 -11.22 -0.02 -1.31
CA LEU A 51 -11.83 1.27 -1.64
C LEU A 51 -12.74 1.18 -2.87
N ASP A 52 -12.31 0.49 -3.92
CA ASP A 52 -13.08 0.29 -5.15
C ASP A 52 -14.31 -0.61 -4.95
N ALA A 53 -14.26 -1.51 -3.96
CA ALA A 53 -15.37 -2.39 -3.60
C ALA A 53 -16.54 -1.66 -2.92
N VAL A 54 -16.33 -0.45 -2.37
CA VAL A 54 -17.39 0.30 -1.69
C VAL A 54 -18.45 0.75 -2.71
N PRO A 55 -19.73 0.40 -2.52
CA PRO A 55 -20.79 0.79 -3.45
C PRO A 55 -20.90 2.31 -3.59
N ARG A 56 -20.94 2.81 -4.84
CA ARG A 56 -21.03 4.26 -5.13
C ARG A 56 -22.21 4.95 -4.44
N GLY A 57 -23.33 4.23 -4.28
CA GLY A 57 -24.53 4.72 -3.59
C GLY A 57 -24.27 5.16 -2.13
N GLN A 58 -23.29 4.58 -1.43
CA GLN A 58 -22.92 5.01 -0.08
C GLN A 58 -22.34 6.43 -0.08
N LYS A 59 -21.52 6.75 -1.09
CA LYS A 59 -20.95 8.08 -1.27
C LYS A 59 -22.03 9.09 -1.68
N GLU A 60 -22.89 8.71 -2.61
CA GLU A 60 -24.00 9.56 -3.10
C GLU A 60 -25.01 9.87 -2.00
N ALA A 61 -25.44 8.86 -1.23
CA ALA A 61 -26.33 9.04 -0.09
C ALA A 61 -25.74 9.95 0.99
N ALA A 62 -24.46 9.77 1.32
CA ALA A 62 -23.77 10.59 2.30
C ALA A 62 -23.67 12.06 1.86
N LEU A 63 -23.40 12.31 0.57
CA LEU A 63 -23.40 13.66 -0.01
C LEU A 63 -24.81 14.27 -0.02
N ALA A 64 -25.84 13.50 -0.35
CA ALA A 64 -27.23 13.95 -0.34
C ALA A 64 -27.72 14.33 1.08
N LEU A 65 -27.15 13.72 2.11
CA LEU A 65 -27.38 14.07 3.53
C LEU A 65 -26.57 15.31 3.99
N GLY A 66 -25.89 16.01 3.08
CA GLY A 66 -25.17 17.25 3.37
C GLY A 66 -23.79 17.04 4.03
N LEU A 67 -23.25 15.82 4.03
CA LEU A 67 -21.91 15.58 4.56
C LEU A 67 -20.83 16.15 3.64
N ARG A 68 -19.81 16.77 4.22
CA ARG A 68 -18.65 17.26 3.46
C ARG A 68 -17.85 16.07 2.89
N PRO A 69 -17.18 16.20 1.73
CA PRO A 69 -16.43 15.10 1.12
C PRO A 69 -15.43 14.39 2.06
N ARG A 70 -14.76 15.13 2.94
CA ARG A 70 -13.86 14.56 3.97
C ARG A 70 -14.61 13.70 4.99
N GLN A 71 -15.83 14.09 5.38
CA GLN A 71 -16.67 13.30 6.28
C GLN A 71 -17.18 12.04 5.57
N VAL A 72 -17.59 12.15 4.31
CA VAL A 72 -18.00 11.00 3.50
C VAL A 72 -16.86 9.98 3.40
N PHE A 73 -15.64 10.43 3.09
CA PHE A 73 -14.49 9.54 3.00
C PHE A 73 -14.17 8.88 4.35
N VAL A 74 -13.95 9.67 5.41
CA VAL A 74 -13.47 9.16 6.70
C VAL A 74 -14.52 8.35 7.47
N LYS A 75 -15.80 8.74 7.40
CA LYS A 75 -16.87 8.11 8.19
C LYS A 75 -17.63 7.01 7.45
N ILE A 76 -17.69 7.07 6.12
CA ILE A 76 -18.51 6.15 5.31
C ILE A 76 -17.62 5.22 4.49
N VAL A 77 -16.78 5.77 3.60
CA VAL A 77 -16.02 4.97 2.64
C VAL A 77 -14.89 4.19 3.32
N LEU A 78 -14.03 4.86 4.08
CA LEU A 78 -12.83 4.27 4.68
C LEU A 78 -13.14 3.10 5.65
N PRO A 79 -14.13 3.19 6.56
CA PRO A 79 -14.45 2.08 7.46
C PRO A 79 -15.11 0.89 6.74
N GLN A 80 -15.70 1.10 5.55
CA GLN A 80 -16.24 0.01 4.73
C GLN A 80 -15.14 -0.67 3.91
N ALA A 81 -14.18 0.12 3.39
CA ALA A 81 -13.06 -0.37 2.61
C ALA A 81 -12.04 -1.19 3.42
N LEU A 82 -12.00 -1.02 4.75
CA LEU A 82 -11.08 -1.69 5.67
C LEU A 82 -11.69 -2.90 6.41
N LYS A 83 -12.96 -3.24 6.13
CA LYS A 83 -13.62 -4.45 6.66
C LYS A 83 -13.33 -5.64 5.76
#